data_AF-A0A5B0LL54-F1
#
_entry.id   AF-A0A5B0LL54-F1
#
_cell.length_a   1.000
_cell.length_b   1.000
_cell.length_c   1.000
_cell.angle_alpha   90.00
_cell.angle_beta   90.00
_cell.angle_gamma   90.00
#
_symmetry.space_group_name_H-M   'P 1'
#
loop_
_entity.id
_entity.type
_entity.pdbx_description
1 polymer ?
#
loop_
_entity_poly.entity_id
_entity_poly.type
_entity_poly.pdbx_seq_one_letter_code
_entity_poly.pdbx_strand_id
1 'polypeptide(L)'
;MIESCIVTYSRHLDNDGVAEPRALLTLTQAHIASLPVNIQRQHLPPGFTGGSNHARRSVLQLVRNLLKHDRVLLRNLFLKNIVDTSHAKVRGGGVPSLQMLYTLIHNAFLENSGVHAPRINWDMLPMRIKVRFAYL
;
A
#
# COMPACT_ATOMS: atom_id res chain seq x y z
N MET A 1 5.82 -25.48 -10.95
CA MET A 1 5.78 -25.37 -9.48
C MET A 1 5.49 -23.93 -9.13
N ILE A 2 4.34 -23.65 -8.52
CA ILE A 2 4.05 -22.33 -7.96
C ILE A 2 4.52 -22.41 -6.51
N GLU A 3 5.67 -21.81 -6.21
CA GLU A 3 6.12 -21.66 -4.83
C GLU A 3 5.14 -20.72 -4.11
N SER A 4 4.28 -21.29 -3.27
CA SER A 4 3.39 -20.53 -2.40
C SER A 4 4.18 -20.05 -1.19
N CYS A 5 4.90 -18.93 -1.35
CA CYS A 5 5.46 -18.23 -0.21
C CYS A 5 4.34 -17.43 0.46
N ILE A 6 4.03 -17.76 1.72
CA ILE A 6 3.18 -16.92 2.57
C ILE A 6 3.96 -15.64 2.84
N VAL A 7 3.73 -14.62 2.02
CA VAL A 7 4.29 -13.28 2.25
C VAL A 7 3.54 -12.70 3.44
N THR A 8 4.08 -12.92 4.63
CA THR A 8 3.61 -12.23 5.83
C THR A 8 3.78 -10.72 5.62
N TYR A 9 2.84 -9.91 6.10
CA TYR A 9 2.88 -8.43 6.04
C TYR A 9 4.03 -7.81 6.87
N SER A 10 5.05 -8.60 7.21
CA SER A 10 6.26 -8.19 7.90
C SER A 10 7.29 -7.62 6.91
N ARG A 11 8.42 -7.12 7.42
CA ARG A 11 9.49 -6.56 6.58
C ARG A 11 10.07 -7.70 5.73
N HIS A 12 9.69 -7.77 4.47
CA HIS A 12 10.28 -8.73 3.55
C HIS A 12 11.73 -8.29 3.28
N LEU A 13 12.63 -9.01 3.91
CA LEU A 13 14.04 -9.08 3.55
C LEU A 13 14.17 -10.34 2.70
N ASP A 14 15.04 -10.31 1.70
CA ASP A 14 15.46 -11.54 1.03
C ASP A 14 16.33 -12.40 1.98
N ASN A 15 16.75 -13.58 1.52
CA ASN A 15 17.57 -14.49 2.31
C ASN A 15 18.93 -13.87 2.75
N ASP A 16 19.34 -12.79 2.09
CA ASP A 16 20.58 -12.06 2.35
C ASP A 16 20.36 -10.82 3.25
N GLY A 17 19.14 -10.61 3.75
CA GLY A 17 18.83 -9.48 4.60
C GLY A 17 18.69 -8.15 3.84
N VAL A 18 18.61 -8.19 2.51
CA VAL A 18 18.40 -7.02 1.66
C VAL A 18 16.92 -6.70 1.59
N ALA A 19 16.61 -5.41 1.64
CA ALA A 19 15.23 -4.95 1.50
C ALA A 19 14.71 -5.30 0.11
N GLU A 20 13.58 -6.01 0.05
CA GLU A 20 12.92 -6.37 -1.20
C GLU A 20 12.76 -5.14 -2.13
N PRO A 21 13.26 -5.19 -3.38
CA PRO A 21 13.18 -4.06 -4.31
C PRO A 21 11.74 -3.62 -4.60
N ARG A 22 10.80 -4.57 -4.50
CA ARG A 22 9.35 -4.34 -4.71
C ARG A 22 8.61 -4.06 -3.41
N ALA A 23 9.28 -3.95 -2.27
CA ALA A 23 8.66 -3.52 -1.03
C ALA A 23 8.16 -2.08 -1.19
N LEU A 24 6.99 -1.81 -0.61
CA LEU A 24 6.35 -0.49 -0.68
C LEU A 24 7.29 0.64 -0.22
N LEU A 25 8.06 0.41 0.84
CA LEU A 25 9.04 1.38 1.33
C LEU A 25 10.10 1.72 0.28
N THR A 26 10.68 0.72 -0.38
CA THR A 26 11.71 0.89 -1.41
C THR A 26 11.15 1.63 -2.63
N LEU A 27 9.94 1.24 -3.06
CA LEU A 27 9.24 1.91 -4.17
C LEU A 27 8.92 3.37 -3.86
N THR A 28 8.42 3.68 -2.66
CA THR A 28 8.16 5.06 -2.24
C THR A 28 9.44 5.88 -2.16
N GLN A 29 10.54 5.30 -1.65
CA GLN A 29 11.84 5.98 -1.62
C GLN A 29 12.39 6.25 -3.02
N ALA A 30 12.31 5.28 -3.93
CA ALA A 30 12.70 5.45 -5.33
C ALA A 30 11.86 6.53 -6.02
N HIS A 31 10.55 6.54 -5.77
CA HIS A 31 9.66 7.56 -6.30
C HIS A 31 10.02 8.96 -5.78
N ILE A 32 10.22 9.13 -4.46
CA ILE A 32 10.64 10.41 -3.87
C ILE A 32 11.97 10.90 -4.47
N ALA A 33 12.92 9.98 -4.67
CA ALA A 33 14.21 10.31 -5.30
C ALA A 33 14.07 10.70 -6.78
N SER A 34 13.06 10.17 -7.48
CA SER A 34 12.75 10.49 -8.89
C SER A 34 11.97 11.78 -9.08
N LEU A 35 11.48 12.42 -8.00
CA LEU A 35 10.71 13.66 -8.11
C LEU A 35 11.56 14.79 -8.73
N PRO A 36 10.96 15.70 -9.50
CA PRO A 36 11.64 16.90 -9.99
C PRO A 36 12.33 17.69 -8.86
N VAL A 37 13.54 18.20 -9.11
CA VAL A 37 14.38 18.88 -8.09
C VAL A 37 13.68 20.08 -7.46
N ASN A 38 12.86 20.81 -8.22
CA ASN A 38 12.04 21.90 -7.71
C ASN A 38 11.03 21.42 -6.66
N ILE A 39 10.35 20.30 -6.91
CA ILE A 39 9.40 19.69 -5.95
C ILE A 39 10.15 19.19 -4.72
N GLN A 40 11.31 18.55 -4.91
CA GLN A 40 12.14 18.11 -3.78
C GLN A 40 12.56 19.28 -2.89
N ARG A 41 12.98 20.41 -3.48
CA ARG A 41 13.37 21.60 -2.70
C ARG A 41 12.20 22.27 -1.98
N GLN A 42 11.00 22.21 -2.57
CA GLN A 42 9.81 22.83 -2.00
C GLN A 42 9.19 22.02 -0.86
N HIS A 43 9.24 20.68 -0.95
CA HIS A 43 8.48 19.79 -0.06
C HIS A 43 9.33 18.88 0.82
N LEU A 44 10.63 18.73 0.56
CA LEU A 44 11.51 17.89 1.36
C LEU A 44 12.41 18.74 2.27
N PRO A 45 12.94 18.15 3.36
CA PRO A 45 13.80 18.88 4.27
C PRO A 45 15.04 19.46 3.56
N PRO A 46 15.50 20.64 4.00
CA PRO A 46 16.72 21.24 3.46
C PRO A 46 17.90 20.26 3.61
N GLY A 47 18.71 20.17 2.56
CA GLY A 47 19.83 19.23 2.50
C GLY A 47 19.48 17.83 1.99
N PHE A 48 18.20 17.50 1.72
CA PHE A 48 17.84 16.23 1.07
C PHE A 48 18.48 16.09 -0.32
N THR A 49 18.36 17.12 -1.16
CA THR A 49 18.98 17.19 -2.49
C THR A 49 20.51 17.27 -2.44
N GLY A 50 21.06 17.81 -1.33
CA GLY A 50 22.50 17.86 -1.06
C GLY A 50 23.07 16.57 -0.46
N GLY A 51 22.29 15.50 -0.35
CA GLY A 51 22.77 14.21 0.16
C GLY A 51 22.94 14.14 1.69
N SER A 52 22.39 15.10 2.45
CA SER A 52 22.49 15.09 3.91
C SER A 52 21.88 13.83 4.52
N ASN A 53 22.70 13.08 5.25
CA ASN A 53 22.26 11.86 5.94
C ASN A 53 21.15 12.12 6.96
N HIS A 54 21.13 13.31 7.57
CA HIS A 54 20.09 13.69 8.52
C HIS A 54 18.74 13.92 7.80
N ALA A 55 18.75 14.69 6.73
CA ALA A 55 17.55 14.97 5.93
C ALA A 55 16.97 13.67 5.33
N ARG A 56 17.83 12.79 4.80
CA ARG A 56 17.41 11.48 4.26
C ARG A 56 16.80 10.58 5.33
N ARG A 57 17.39 10.54 6.54
CA ARG A 57 16.83 9.79 7.67
C ARG A 57 15.48 10.32 8.13
N SER A 58 15.32 11.64 8.18
CA SER A 58 14.05 12.29 8.51
C SER A 58 12.94 11.91 7.53
N VAL A 59 13.20 12.00 6.22
CA VAL A 59 12.24 11.58 5.18
C VAL A 59 11.93 10.09 5.29
N LEU A 60 12.95 9.24 5.47
CA LEU A 60 12.74 7.80 5.64
C LEU A 60 11.85 7.50 6.86
N GLN A 61 12.04 8.21 7.97
CA GLN A 61 11.23 8.03 9.17
C GLN A 61 9.78 8.46 8.95
N LEU A 62 9.57 9.58 8.25
CA LEU A 62 8.23 10.03 7.85
C LEU A 62 7.53 8.98 6.98
N VAL A 63 8.19 8.48 5.93
CA VAL A 63 7.63 7.44 5.05
C VAL A 63 7.30 6.18 5.84
N ARG A 64 8.16 5.73 6.76
CA ARG A 64 7.87 4.57 7.62
C ARG A 64 6.62 4.77 8.47
N ASN A 65 6.44 5.96 9.04
CA ASN A 65 5.27 6.28 9.86
C ASN A 65 4.01 6.28 9.01
N LEU A 66 4.01 6.92 7.85
CA LEU A 66 2.89 6.92 6.91
C LEU A 66 2.51 5.50 6.49
N LEU A 67 3.49 4.72 6.02
CA LEU A 67 3.25 3.33 5.60
C LEU A 67 2.77 2.43 6.74
N LYS A 68 3.16 2.71 7.99
CA LYS A 68 2.64 1.99 9.16
C LYS A 68 1.14 2.26 9.33
N HIS A 69 0.72 3.51 9.24
CA HIS A 69 -0.71 3.88 9.34
C HIS A 69 -1.51 3.28 8.19
N ASP A 70 -1.01 3.38 6.96
CA ASP A 70 -1.66 2.82 5.77
C ASP A 70 -1.83 1.29 5.86
N ARG A 71 -0.82 0.58 6.34
CA ARG A 71 -0.91 -0.88 6.56
C ARG A 71 -1.98 -1.24 7.59
N VAL A 72 -2.07 -0.49 8.68
CA VAL A 72 -3.10 -0.73 9.71
C VAL A 72 -4.48 -0.44 9.15
N LEU A 73 -4.64 0.65 8.38
CA LEU A 73 -5.88 0.98 7.70
C LEU A 73 -6.29 -0.14 6.74
N LEU A 74 -5.39 -0.59 5.86
CA LEU A 74 -5.64 -1.68 4.91
C LEU A 74 -6.09 -2.96 5.62
N ARG A 75 -5.37 -3.35 6.69
CA ARG A 75 -5.74 -4.52 7.51
C ARG A 75 -7.13 -4.37 8.10
N ASN A 76 -7.45 -3.21 8.67
CA ASN A 76 -8.75 -2.95 9.27
C ASN A 76 -9.87 -2.98 8.22
N LEU A 77 -9.62 -2.48 7.01
CA LEU A 77 -10.57 -2.55 5.91
C LEU A 77 -10.82 -4.00 5.48
N PHE A 78 -9.79 -4.84 5.38
CA PHE A 78 -9.99 -6.26 5.12
C PHE A 78 -10.77 -6.94 6.25
N LEU A 79 -10.38 -6.76 7.51
CA LEU A 79 -11.04 -7.39 8.65
C LEU A 79 -12.51 -6.97 8.81
N LYS A 80 -12.86 -5.70 8.50
CA LYS A 80 -14.25 -5.23 8.55
C LYS A 80 -15.12 -5.76 7.41
N ASN A 81 -14.51 -6.04 6.25
CA ASN A 81 -15.23 -6.51 5.06
C ASN A 81 -15.21 -8.03 4.89
N ILE A 82 -14.39 -8.75 5.66
CA ILE A 82 -14.49 -10.21 5.80
C ILE A 82 -15.71 -10.51 6.68
N VAL A 83 -16.74 -11.08 6.07
CA VAL A 83 -17.94 -11.55 6.77
C VAL A 83 -17.53 -12.61 7.79
N ASP A 84 -17.95 -12.46 9.04
CA ASP A 84 -17.73 -13.49 10.08
C ASP A 84 -18.57 -14.73 9.75
N THR A 85 -17.95 -15.70 9.08
CA THR A 85 -18.60 -16.94 8.64
C THR A 85 -18.67 -17.99 9.73
N SER A 86 -18.18 -17.70 10.95
CA SER A 86 -17.94 -18.74 11.96
C SER A 86 -19.22 -19.33 12.55
N HIS A 87 -20.33 -18.57 12.66
CA HIS A 87 -21.52 -19.08 13.37
C HIS A 87 -22.90 -18.65 12.86
N ALA A 88 -23.01 -17.88 11.77
CA ALA A 88 -24.32 -17.48 11.24
C ALA A 88 -24.40 -17.62 9.72
N LYS A 89 -25.51 -18.22 9.25
CA LYS A 89 -25.91 -18.21 7.83
C LYS A 89 -25.83 -16.77 7.33
N VAL A 90 -24.98 -16.48 6.33
CA VAL A 90 -24.76 -15.13 5.76
C VAL A 90 -26.12 -14.50 5.47
N ARG A 91 -26.58 -13.61 6.36
CA ARG A 91 -27.90 -12.97 6.22
C ARG A 91 -27.79 -11.88 5.16
N GLY A 92 -28.15 -12.21 3.93
CA GLY A 92 -28.69 -11.30 2.91
C GLY A 92 -27.78 -10.21 2.32
N GLY A 93 -26.60 -9.94 2.88
CA GLY A 93 -25.58 -9.10 2.26
C GLY A 93 -24.57 -9.99 1.55
N GLY A 94 -24.61 -10.03 0.22
CA GLY A 94 -23.67 -10.84 -0.56
C GLY A 94 -22.21 -10.51 -0.24
N VAL A 95 -21.35 -11.53 -0.25
CA VAL A 95 -19.89 -11.34 -0.16
C VAL A 95 -19.48 -10.33 -1.25
N PRO A 96 -18.76 -9.24 -0.92
CA PRO A 96 -18.38 -8.26 -1.91
C PRO A 96 -17.55 -8.92 -3.01
N SER A 97 -17.89 -8.63 -4.27
CA SER A 97 -17.05 -9.07 -5.39
C SER A 97 -15.65 -8.48 -5.25
N LEU A 98 -14.66 -9.09 -5.90
CA LEU A 98 -13.28 -8.61 -5.86
C LEU A 98 -13.16 -7.14 -6.29
N GLN A 99 -13.97 -6.75 -7.29
CA GLN A 99 -14.08 -5.38 -7.76
C GLN A 99 -14.65 -4.44 -6.70
N MET A 100 -15.71 -4.87 -6.00
CA MET A 100 -16.34 -4.08 -4.93
C MET A 100 -15.37 -3.89 -3.77
N LEU A 101 -14.67 -4.96 -3.37
CA LEU A 101 -13.67 -4.92 -2.29
C LEU A 101 -12.51 -3.96 -2.62
N TYR A 102 -11.97 -4.04 -3.84
CA TYR A 102 -10.93 -3.11 -4.28
C TYR A 102 -11.43 -1.66 -4.31
N THR A 103 -12.67 -1.44 -4.76
CA THR A 103 -13.26 -0.09 -4.82
C THR A 103 -13.44 0.51 -3.43
N LEU A 104 -13.93 -0.28 -2.47
CA LEU A 104 -14.06 0.14 -1.07
C LEU A 104 -12.70 0.52 -0.47
N ILE A 105 -11.68 -0.31 -0.72
CA ILE A 105 -10.32 -0.03 -0.21
C ILE A 105 -9.77 1.24 -0.87
N HIS A 106 -9.86 1.35 -2.20
CA HIS A 106 -9.34 2.51 -2.93
C HIS A 106 -9.98 3.82 -2.50
N ASN A 107 -11.31 3.84 -2.35
CA ASN A 107 -12.03 5.03 -1.89
C ASN A 107 -11.62 5.40 -0.46
N ALA A 108 -11.50 4.43 0.44
CA ALA A 108 -11.06 4.69 1.80
C ALA A 108 -9.65 5.31 1.86
N PHE A 109 -8.73 4.90 0.99
CA PHE A 109 -7.41 5.53 0.90
C PHE A 109 -7.47 6.97 0.35
N LEU A 110 -8.32 7.24 -0.64
CA LEU A 110 -8.44 8.58 -1.24
C LEU A 110 -9.20 9.58 -0.36
N GLU A 111 -10.24 9.13 0.35
CA GLU A 111 -10.96 9.92 1.34
C GLU A 111 -10.01 10.38 2.47
N ASN A 112 -9.15 9.47 2.96
CA ASN A 112 -8.11 9.83 3.94
C ASN A 112 -7.04 10.78 3.37
N SER A 113 -6.91 10.85 2.04
CA SER A 113 -5.99 11.76 1.35
C SER A 113 -6.61 13.13 1.06
N GLY A 114 -7.91 13.32 1.32
CA GLY A 114 -8.66 14.54 0.96
C GLY A 114 -8.94 14.68 -0.55
N VAL A 115 -8.77 13.62 -1.34
CA VAL A 115 -8.96 13.62 -2.79
C VAL A 115 -10.22 12.83 -3.14
N HIS A 116 -11.09 13.39 -4.00
CA HIS A 116 -12.27 12.67 -4.47
C HIS A 116 -11.85 11.48 -5.35
N ALA A 117 -12.38 10.29 -5.04
CA ALA A 117 -12.01 9.08 -5.77
C ALA A 117 -12.62 9.04 -7.17
N PRO A 118 -11.82 9.00 -8.26
CA PRO A 118 -12.35 8.74 -9.58
C PRO A 118 -12.91 7.30 -9.62
N ARG A 119 -13.93 7.08 -10.45
CA ARG A 119 -14.45 5.72 -10.68
C ARG A 119 -13.33 4.82 -11.20
N ILE A 120 -13.11 3.70 -10.51
CA ILE A 120 -12.10 2.72 -10.90
C ILE A 120 -12.59 1.99 -12.14
N ASN A 121 -11.82 2.07 -13.23
CA ASN A 121 -12.00 1.19 -14.37
C ASN A 121 -11.29 -0.15 -14.10
N TRP A 122 -12.06 -1.17 -13.75
CA TRP A 122 -11.56 -2.49 -13.43
C TRP A 122 -10.77 -3.12 -14.58
N ASP A 123 -11.13 -2.85 -15.82
CA ASP A 123 -10.49 -3.42 -17.01
C ASP A 123 -9.09 -2.85 -17.24
N MET A 124 -8.84 -1.63 -16.79
CA MET A 124 -7.52 -0.98 -16.87
C MET A 124 -6.55 -1.44 -15.79
N LEU A 125 -7.02 -2.14 -14.75
CA LEU A 125 -6.13 -2.66 -13.72
C LEU A 125 -5.30 -3.83 -14.27
N PRO A 126 -3.96 -3.80 -14.13
CA PRO A 126 -3.10 -4.90 -14.53
C PRO A 126 -3.54 -6.22 -13.89
N MET A 127 -3.56 -7.30 -14.67
CA MET A 127 -4.01 -8.63 -14.20
C MET A 127 -3.28 -9.09 -12.93
N ARG A 128 -1.99 -8.75 -12.79
CA ARG A 128 -1.19 -9.03 -11.58
C ARG A 128 -1.81 -8.45 -10.29
N ILE A 129 -2.49 -7.30 -10.37
CA ILE A 129 -3.14 -6.67 -9.21
C ILE A 129 -4.41 -7.45 -8.86
N LYS A 130 -5.22 -7.79 -9.88
CA LYS A 130 -6.44 -8.60 -9.73
C LYS A 130 -6.13 -9.94 -9.09
N VAL A 131 -5.12 -10.65 -9.60
CA VAL A 131 -4.66 -11.93 -9.06
C VAL A 131 -4.23 -11.78 -7.61
N ARG A 132 -3.35 -10.81 -7.30
CA ARG A 132 -2.92 -10.60 -5.91
C ARG A 132 -4.10 -10.34 -4.97
N PHE A 133 -5.05 -9.51 -5.39
CA PHE A 133 -6.23 -9.22 -4.59
C PHE A 133 -7.11 -10.44 -4.35
N ALA A 134 -7.20 -11.36 -5.32
CA ALA A 134 -8.00 -12.59 -5.21
C ALA A 134 -7.41 -13.61 -4.21
N TYR A 135 -6.12 -13.51 -3.89
CA TYR A 135 -5.39 -14.43 -3.02
C TYR A 135 -4.89 -13.77 -1.72
N LEU A 136 -5.39 -12.57 -1.37
CA LEU A 136 -5.20 -11.94 -0.06
C LEU A 136 -6.13 -12.56 0.98
#